data_AF-A0A626Q0H3-F1
#
_entry.id   AF-A0A626Q0H3-F1
#
_cell.length_a   1.000
_cell.length_b   1.000
_cell.length_c   1.000
_cell.angle_alpha   90.00
_cell.angle_beta   90.00
_cell.angle_gamma   90.00
#
_symmetry.space_group_name_H-M   'P 1'
#
loop_
_entity.id
_entity.type
_entity.pdbx_description
1 polymer ?
#
loop_
_entity_poly.entity_id
_entity_poly.type
_entity_poly.pdbx_seq_one_letter_code
_entity_poly.pdbx_strand_id
1 'polypeptide(L)'
;MTQWYPASPALWQGRDDSIEAPDARRLFQTVTRSETFSPENWQQKIALMGFACDEGVKRNAGRPGAAGAPDALRKALANMASH
;
A
#
# COMPACT_ATOMS: atom_id res chain seq x y z
N MET A 1 20.54 10.42 -4.90
CA MET A 1 19.82 9.20 -5.36
C MET A 1 18.51 9.13 -4.60
N THR A 2 17.38 9.03 -5.30
CA THR A 2 16.07 8.90 -4.66
C THR A 2 15.86 7.42 -4.29
N GLN A 3 15.79 7.11 -2.99
CA GLN A 3 15.49 5.75 -2.52
C GLN A 3 13.98 5.50 -2.49
N TRP A 4 13.37 5.48 -3.67
CA TRP A 4 11.96 5.17 -3.84
C TRP A 4 11.80 3.93 -4.72
N TYR A 5 10.83 3.09 -4.37
CA TYR A 5 10.49 1.89 -5.11
C TYR A 5 8.96 1.75 -5.19
N PRO A 6 8.40 1.31 -6.32
CA PRO A 6 6.97 1.05 -6.42
C PRO A 6 6.59 -0.13 -5.52
N ALA A 7 5.38 -0.10 -4.96
CA ALA A 7 4.84 -1.25 -4.27
C ALA A 7 4.65 -2.43 -5.23
N SER A 8 4.88 -3.67 -4.76
CA SER A 8 4.60 -4.85 -5.56
C SER A 8 3.11 -4.96 -5.89
N PRO A 9 2.72 -5.27 -7.15
CA PRO A 9 1.32 -5.45 -7.52
C PRO A 9 0.66 -6.61 -6.77
N ALA A 10 1.42 -7.63 -6.39
CA ALA A 10 0.92 -8.80 -5.64
C ALA A 10 0.43 -8.47 -4.22
N LEU A 11 0.63 -7.24 -3.74
CA LEU A 11 0.11 -6.78 -2.46
C LEU A 11 -1.35 -6.30 -2.56
N TRP A 12 -1.80 -5.94 -3.76
CA TRP A 12 -3.14 -5.40 -4.03
C TRP A 12 -3.98 -6.46 -4.74
N GLN A 13 -4.36 -7.46 -3.97
CA GLN A 13 -5.24 -8.54 -4.41
C GLN A 13 -6.19 -8.91 -3.26
N GLY A 14 -7.36 -9.43 -3.60
CA GLY A 14 -8.39 -9.76 -2.63
C GLY A 14 -9.52 -10.57 -3.25
N ARG A 15 -10.61 -10.72 -2.50
CA ARG A 15 -11.85 -11.34 -2.99
C ARG A 15 -12.56 -10.39 -3.95
N ASP A 16 -12.95 -10.85 -5.12
CA ASP A 16 -13.79 -10.07 -6.02
C ASP A 16 -15.26 -10.36 -5.73
N ASP A 17 -15.99 -9.33 -5.29
CA ASP A 17 -17.40 -9.44 -4.87
C ASP A 17 -18.36 -8.93 -5.97
N SER A 18 -17.85 -8.70 -7.19
CA SER A 18 -18.62 -8.14 -8.31
C SER A 18 -19.75 -9.04 -8.81
N ILE A 19 -19.70 -10.33 -8.49
CA ILE A 19 -20.78 -11.29 -8.79
C ILE A 19 -21.96 -11.06 -7.84
N GLU A 20 -21.71 -10.76 -6.57
CA GLU A 20 -22.74 -10.52 -5.56
C GLU A 20 -23.40 -9.15 -5.73
N ALA A 21 -22.61 -8.10 -6.01
CA ALA A 21 -23.13 -6.79 -6.36
C ALA A 21 -22.09 -6.00 -7.20
N PRO A 22 -22.48 -5.37 -8.33
CA PRO A 22 -21.54 -4.63 -9.18
C PRO A 22 -20.75 -3.52 -8.47
N ASP A 23 -21.35 -2.93 -7.44
CA ASP A 23 -20.77 -1.84 -6.65
C ASP A 23 -20.06 -2.31 -5.38
N ALA A 24 -20.02 -3.62 -5.09
CA ALA A 24 -19.28 -4.19 -3.96
C ALA A 24 -17.77 -4.21 -4.24
N ARG A 25 -17.19 -3.03 -4.42
CA ARG A 25 -15.76 -2.87 -4.69
C ARG A 25 -14.95 -3.01 -3.41
N ARG A 26 -13.74 -3.55 -3.54
CA ARG A 26 -12.69 -3.55 -2.51
C ARG A 26 -11.55 -2.63 -2.90
N LEU A 27 -10.76 -2.18 -1.93
CA LEU A 27 -9.68 -1.21 -2.16
C LEU A 27 -8.69 -1.65 -3.25
N PHE A 28 -8.39 -2.94 -3.35
CA PHE A 28 -7.50 -3.45 -4.41
C PHE A 28 -8.03 -3.20 -5.84
N GLN A 29 -9.34 -3.04 -6.01
CA GLN A 29 -9.98 -2.78 -7.30
C GLN A 29 -10.03 -1.28 -7.64
N THR A 30 -9.83 -0.39 -6.68
CA THR A 30 -10.00 1.06 -6.85
C THR A 30 -8.74 1.87 -6.59
N VAL A 31 -7.72 1.27 -5.95
CA VAL A 31 -6.41 1.91 -5.75
C VAL A 31 -5.62 1.92 -7.05
N THR A 32 -5.01 3.06 -7.37
CA THR A 32 -4.06 3.15 -8.47
C THR A 32 -2.63 3.03 -7.94
N ARG A 33 -1.89 2.07 -8.48
CA ARG A 33 -0.47 1.87 -8.16
C ARG A 33 0.39 2.74 -9.09
N SER A 34 1.27 3.56 -8.50
CA SER A 34 2.25 4.33 -9.28
C SER A 34 3.49 3.49 -9.58
N GLU A 35 3.91 3.47 -10.85
CA GLU A 35 5.15 2.82 -11.29
C GLU A 35 6.38 3.73 -11.13
N THR A 36 6.16 5.04 -11.11
CA THR A 36 7.20 6.06 -10.94
C THR A 36 6.91 6.95 -9.74
N PHE A 37 7.95 7.60 -9.20
CA PHE A 37 7.77 8.66 -8.21
C PHE A 37 7.54 10.00 -8.92
N SER A 38 6.27 10.29 -9.22
CA SER A 38 5.85 11.52 -9.89
C SER A 38 4.59 12.11 -9.23
N PRO A 39 4.65 12.52 -7.94
CA PRO A 39 3.49 13.04 -7.21
C PRO A 39 2.83 14.25 -7.88
N GLU A 40 3.57 15.02 -8.67
CA GLU A 40 3.09 16.13 -9.49
C GLU A 40 2.01 15.73 -10.51
N ASN A 41 2.00 14.46 -10.95
CA ASN A 41 1.00 13.91 -11.87
C ASN A 41 -0.30 13.51 -11.15
N TRP A 42 -0.34 13.54 -9.82
CA TRP A 42 -1.45 13.06 -8.98
C TRP A 42 -2.11 14.20 -8.18
N GLN A 43 -2.38 15.33 -8.83
CA GLN A 43 -2.99 16.49 -8.19
C GLN A 43 -4.37 16.16 -7.60
N GLN A 44 -4.65 16.70 -6.40
CA GLN A 44 -5.93 16.50 -5.69
C GLN A 44 -6.26 15.02 -5.39
N LYS A 45 -5.25 14.17 -5.25
CA LYS A 45 -5.40 12.77 -4.82
C LYS A 45 -4.76 12.55 -3.45
N ILE A 46 -5.15 11.46 -2.81
CA ILE A 46 -4.55 10.97 -1.57
C ILE A 46 -3.53 9.88 -1.94
N ALA A 47 -2.32 9.96 -1.38
CA ALA A 47 -1.27 8.98 -1.60
C ALA A 47 -1.04 8.14 -0.33
N LEU A 48 -0.90 6.83 -0.49
CA LEU A 48 -0.42 5.93 0.54
C LEU A 48 1.08 5.65 0.34
N MET A 49 1.91 6.14 1.25
CA MET A 49 3.36 5.94 1.23
C MET A 49 3.81 5.08 2.39
N GLY A 50 4.72 4.14 2.13
CA GLY A 50 5.31 3.28 3.15
C GLY A 50 6.74 3.67 3.44
N PHE A 51 7.11 3.76 4.72
CA PHE A 51 8.48 3.96 5.14
C PHE A 51 9.03 2.65 5.74
N ALA A 52 9.73 1.87 4.91
CA ALA A 52 10.29 0.58 5.30
C ALA A 52 11.65 0.78 6.01
N CYS A 53 11.64 0.95 7.33
CA CYS A 53 12.85 1.22 8.10
C CYS A 53 12.84 0.54 9.48
N ASP A 54 13.94 -0.12 9.83
CA ASP A 54 14.19 -0.67 11.17
C ASP A 54 15.24 0.10 11.96
N GLU A 55 15.89 1.12 11.38
CA GLU A 55 17.06 1.76 12.00
C GLU A 55 16.73 2.45 13.33
N GLY A 56 15.57 3.11 13.41
CA GLY A 56 15.12 3.68 14.69
C GLY A 56 14.83 2.62 15.74
N VAL A 57 14.29 1.46 15.33
CA VAL A 57 14.00 0.34 16.23
C VAL A 57 15.29 -0.26 16.79
N LYS A 58 16.26 -0.53 15.92
CA LYS A 58 17.58 -1.06 16.30
C LYS A 58 18.32 -0.12 17.26
N ARG A 59 18.33 1.19 16.96
CA ARG A 59 19.01 2.20 17.80
C ARG A 59 18.43 2.28 19.21
N ASN A 60 17.14 2.02 19.35
CA ASN A 60 16.46 2.02 20.65
C ASN A 60 16.42 0.63 21.30
N ALA A 61 17.28 -0.30 20.87
CA ALA A 61 17.34 -1.68 21.37
C ALA A 61 15.99 -2.44 21.31
N GLY A 62 15.12 -2.06 20.37
CA GLY A 62 13.87 -2.75 20.09
C GLY A 62 14.06 -4.01 19.23
N ARG A 63 12.97 -4.72 18.98
CA ARG A 63 12.95 -5.90 18.08
C ARG A 63 12.68 -5.47 16.63
N PRO A 64 13.64 -5.65 15.68
CA PRO A 64 13.46 -5.28 14.28
C PRO A 64 12.27 -5.98 13.61
N GLY A 65 11.70 -5.35 12.57
CA GLY A 65 10.58 -5.88 11.79
C GLY A 65 9.61 -4.81 11.28
N ALA A 66 9.74 -3.56 11.74
CA ALA A 66 8.94 -2.42 11.27
C ALA A 66 9.14 -2.14 9.78
N ALA A 67 10.32 -2.46 9.22
CA ALA A 67 10.56 -2.32 7.79
C ALA A 67 9.60 -3.15 6.92
N GLY A 68 9.06 -4.26 7.43
CA GLY A 68 8.08 -5.09 6.72
C GLY A 68 6.62 -4.59 6.84
N ALA A 69 6.35 -3.63 7.73
CA ALA A 69 5.00 -3.16 8.00
C ALA A 69 4.28 -2.55 6.78
N PRO A 70 4.94 -1.76 5.89
CA PRO A 70 4.27 -1.22 4.72
C PRO A 70 3.57 -2.27 3.86
N ASP A 71 4.21 -3.41 3.61
CA ASP A 71 3.64 -4.47 2.77
C ASP A 71 2.56 -5.26 3.51
N ALA A 72 2.75 -5.52 4.80
CA ALA A 72 1.73 -6.14 5.64
C ALA A 72 0.45 -5.29 5.69
N LEU A 73 0.59 -3.97 5.85
CA LEU A 73 -0.54 -3.04 5.87
C LEU A 73 -1.25 -2.97 4.52
N ARG A 74 -0.51 -2.91 3.40
CA ARG A 74 -1.13 -2.95 2.05
C ARG A 74 -1.95 -4.21 1.83
N LYS A 75 -1.43 -5.37 2.19
CA LYS A 75 -2.16 -6.65 2.09
C LYS A 75 -3.45 -6.65 2.93
N ALA A 76 -3.41 -6.10 4.14
CA ALA A 76 -4.59 -5.99 4.99
C ALA A 76 -5.63 -5.03 4.40
N LEU A 77 -5.19 -3.86 3.93
CA LEU A 77 -6.04 -2.84 3.32
C LEU A 77 -6.68 -3.32 2.01
N ALA A 78 -5.95 -4.05 1.17
CA ALA A 78 -6.38 -4.48 -0.16
C ALA A 78 -7.78 -5.08 -0.17
N ASN A 79 -8.11 -5.88 0.85
CA ASN A 79 -9.36 -6.62 0.93
C ASN A 79 -10.48 -5.89 1.68
N MET A 80 -10.29 -4.64 2.10
CA MET A 80 -11.33 -3.82 2.72
C MET A 80 -12.30 -3.28 1.68
N ALA A 81 -13.55 -3.03 2.08
CA ALA A 81 -14.56 -2.41 1.22
C ALA A 81 -14.11 -1.01 0.76
N SER A 82 -14.37 -0.69 -0.51
CA SER A 82 -14.16 0.61 -1.12
C SER A 82 -15.52 1.29 -1.23
N HIS A 83 -15.78 2.25 -0.33
CA HIS A 83 -17.02 3.03 -0.26
C HIS A 83 -16.87 4.39 -0.93
#